data_AF-A0A846TAI9-F1
#
_entry.id   AF-A0A846TAI9-F1
#
_cell.length_a   1.000
_cell.length_b   1.000
_cell.length_c   1.000
_cell.angle_alpha   90.00
_cell.angle_beta   90.00
_cell.angle_gamma   90.00
#
_symmetry.space_group_name_H-M   'P 1'
#
loop_
_entity.id
_entity.type
_entity.pdbx_description
1 polymer ?
#
loop_
_entity_poly.entity_id
_entity_poly.type
_entity_poly.pdbx_seq_one_letter_code
_entity_poly.pdbx_strand_id
1 'polypeptide(L)'
;MKRWMQPSLWLALWLAAWAGAAGAALFDRFGGSGQERILDEDQAFQLIINVVDPLTLEARWTIAPGYYLYRDKFRLSLPDPQGVTIAALDIPPGEPKDDPNFGPQQVFHHKAVIIARLQRSSSA
;
A
#
# COMPACT_ATOMS: atom_id res chain seq x y z
N MET A 1 -51.28 -59.50 12.99
CA MET A 1 -50.62 -58.28 12.49
C MET A 1 -49.42 -57.95 13.37
N LYS A 2 -48.23 -58.24 12.82
CA LYS A 2 -46.87 -57.72 13.04
C LYS A 2 -46.52 -56.83 14.26
N ARG A 3 -45.35 -57.18 14.86
CA ARG A 3 -44.40 -56.45 15.76
C ARG A 3 -44.74 -56.57 17.26
N TRP A 4 -44.17 -57.46 18.09
CA TRP A 4 -42.78 -57.79 18.50
C TRP A 4 -41.98 -56.64 19.16
N MET A 5 -41.94 -56.73 20.51
CA MET A 5 -40.86 -56.48 21.48
C MET A 5 -40.19 -55.09 21.60
N GLN A 6 -39.76 -54.52 22.75
CA GLN A 6 -39.75 -54.73 24.22
C GLN A 6 -39.18 -53.37 24.82
N PRO A 7 -38.76 -53.19 26.10
CA PRO A 7 -39.46 -52.38 27.10
C PRO A 7 -38.63 -51.21 27.69
N SER A 8 -39.25 -50.51 28.64
CA SER A 8 -38.73 -49.46 29.51
C SER A 8 -37.39 -49.77 30.20
N LEU A 9 -36.48 -48.78 30.23
CA LEU A 9 -35.42 -48.67 31.25
C LEU A 9 -34.97 -47.21 31.39
N TRP A 10 -35.65 -46.49 32.29
CA TRP A 10 -35.19 -45.23 32.84
C TRP A 10 -34.61 -45.51 34.23
N LEU A 11 -33.30 -45.34 34.43
CA LEU A 11 -32.72 -44.72 35.63
C LEU A 11 -31.20 -44.49 35.49
N ALA A 12 -30.75 -43.43 36.17
CA ALA A 12 -29.41 -43.15 36.68
C ALA A 12 -28.39 -42.40 35.79
N LEU A 13 -28.50 -41.07 35.85
CA LEU A 13 -27.47 -40.14 36.37
C LEU A 13 -25.99 -40.53 36.17
N TRP A 14 -25.26 -39.74 35.36
CA TRP A 14 -23.83 -39.50 35.54
C TRP A 14 -23.50 -38.02 35.32
N LEU A 15 -22.79 -37.45 36.29
CA LEU A 15 -22.17 -36.13 36.24
C LEU A 15 -21.11 -36.08 35.11
N ALA A 16 -21.16 -35.03 34.30
CA ALA A 16 -19.96 -34.46 33.70
C ALA A 16 -20.19 -32.96 33.45
N ALA A 17 -19.87 -32.17 34.47
CA ALA A 17 -19.62 -30.75 34.31
C ALA A 17 -18.34 -30.58 33.49
N TRP A 18 -18.45 -30.18 32.23
CA TRP A 18 -17.41 -29.49 31.47
C TRP A 18 -18.11 -28.63 30.41
N ALA A 19 -18.63 -27.48 30.84
CA ALA A 19 -19.05 -26.43 29.92
C ALA A 19 -17.79 -25.74 29.38
N GLY A 20 -17.11 -26.41 28.45
CA GLY A 20 -16.03 -25.82 27.67
C GLY A 20 -16.59 -24.73 26.76
N ALA A 21 -16.02 -23.53 26.85
CA ALA A 21 -16.29 -22.41 25.96
C ALA A 21 -15.92 -22.76 24.50
N ALA A 22 -16.84 -23.40 23.77
CA ALA A 22 -16.67 -23.75 22.36
C ALA A 22 -17.68 -23.06 21.45
N GLY A 23 -18.36 -22.01 21.94
CA GLY A 23 -19.24 -21.16 21.11
C GLY A 23 -18.58 -19.88 20.60
N ALA A 24 -17.60 -19.33 21.33
CA ALA A 24 -16.99 -18.03 21.01
C ALA A 24 -15.79 -18.14 20.04
N ALA A 25 -15.09 -19.27 20.00
CA ALA A 25 -13.87 -19.43 19.20
C ALA A 25 -14.12 -19.79 17.72
N LEU A 26 -15.37 -20.09 17.33
CA LEU A 26 -15.70 -20.35 15.93
C LEU A 26 -15.86 -19.05 15.14
N PHE A 27 -16.30 -17.95 15.76
CA PHE A 27 -16.45 -16.66 15.08
C PHE A 27 -15.11 -15.98 14.79
N ASP A 28 -14.10 -16.17 15.64
CA ASP A 28 -12.77 -15.60 15.44
C ASP A 28 -12.02 -16.26 14.26
N ARG A 29 -12.35 -17.53 13.95
CA ARG A 29 -11.75 -18.28 12.83
C ARG A 29 -12.33 -17.91 11.46
N PHE A 30 -13.49 -17.27 11.41
CA PHE A 30 -14.16 -16.87 10.16
C PHE A 30 -14.38 -15.35 10.03
N GLY A 31 -14.03 -14.56 11.06
CA GLY A 31 -14.27 -13.12 11.13
C GLY A 31 -13.12 -12.22 10.67
N GLY A 32 -12.03 -12.79 10.16
CA GLY A 32 -10.96 -12.03 9.53
C GLY A 32 -11.40 -11.53 8.15
N SER A 33 -12.24 -10.51 8.10
CA SER A 33 -12.36 -9.69 6.91
C SER A 33 -10.96 -9.13 6.63
N GLY A 34 -10.31 -9.67 5.60
CA GLY A 34 -9.08 -9.12 5.04
C GLY A 34 -9.36 -7.75 4.45
N GLN A 35 -9.66 -6.77 5.30
CA GLN A 35 -9.63 -5.38 4.92
C GLN A 35 -8.17 -5.06 4.67
N GLU A 36 -7.81 -5.04 3.40
CA GLU A 36 -6.56 -4.50 2.92
C GLU A 36 -6.41 -3.10 3.54
N ARG A 37 -5.50 -2.98 4.51
CA ARG A 37 -5.30 -1.74 5.25
C ARG A 37 -4.82 -0.69 4.27
N ILE A 38 -5.60 0.39 4.12
CA ILE A 38 -5.15 1.57 3.37
C ILE A 38 -3.93 2.13 4.11
N LEU A 39 -2.80 2.14 3.41
CA LEU A 39 -1.56 2.72 3.90
C LEU A 39 -1.61 4.24 3.89
N ASP A 40 -0.93 4.85 4.86
CA ASP A 40 -0.66 6.29 4.85
C ASP A 40 0.28 6.67 3.68
N GLU A 41 0.27 7.94 3.29
CA GLU A 41 1.03 8.43 2.12
C GLU A 41 2.54 8.15 2.20
N ASP A 42 3.17 8.40 3.35
CA ASP A 42 4.60 8.16 3.56
C ASP A 42 4.96 6.66 3.51
N GLN A 43 4.01 5.78 3.82
CA GLN A 43 4.19 4.32 3.72
C GLN A 43 4.02 3.84 2.28
N ALA A 44 3.04 4.41 1.57
CA ALA A 44 2.73 4.07 0.19
C ALA A 44 3.75 4.63 -0.81
N PHE A 45 4.38 5.78 -0.50
CA PHE A 45 5.24 6.53 -1.41
C PHE A 45 6.54 6.97 -0.74
N GLN A 46 7.47 6.04 -0.57
CA GLN A 46 8.74 6.32 0.12
C GLN A 46 9.73 7.01 -0.82
N LEU A 47 10.06 8.28 -0.56
CA LEU A 47 11.04 9.06 -1.31
C LEU A 47 12.45 8.98 -0.71
N ILE A 48 13.44 8.71 -1.55
CA ILE A 48 14.86 8.85 -1.25
C ILE A 48 15.48 9.80 -2.28
N ILE A 49 16.28 10.75 -1.83
CA ILE A 49 17.05 11.67 -2.69
C ILE A 49 18.53 11.30 -2.60
N ASN A 50 19.16 11.06 -3.74
CA ASN A 50 20.58 10.79 -3.87
C ASN A 50 21.27 11.95 -4.59
N VAL A 51 22.40 12.41 -4.06
CA VAL A 51 23.29 13.33 -4.76
C VAL A 51 24.21 12.49 -5.65
N VAL A 52 23.97 12.52 -6.96
CA VAL A 52 24.77 11.74 -7.92
C VAL A 52 26.11 12.45 -8.17
N ASP A 53 26.07 13.76 -8.35
CA ASP A 53 27.22 14.63 -8.53
C ASP A 53 26.84 16.09 -8.13
N PRO A 54 27.77 17.06 -8.16
CA PRO A 54 27.50 18.44 -7.72
C PRO A 54 26.36 19.18 -8.44
N LEU A 55 25.92 18.69 -9.60
CA LEU A 55 24.88 19.29 -10.43
C LEU A 55 23.73 18.31 -10.75
N THR A 56 23.71 17.11 -10.16
CA THR A 56 22.69 16.10 -10.46
C THR A 56 22.11 15.50 -9.18
N LEU A 57 20.80 15.61 -9.01
CA LEU A 57 20.04 14.93 -7.97
C LEU A 57 19.18 13.83 -8.58
N GLU A 58 19.17 12.65 -7.97
CA GLU A 58 18.22 11.58 -8.27
C GLU A 58 17.18 11.51 -7.16
N ALA A 59 15.92 11.71 -7.50
CA ALA A 59 14.78 11.45 -6.62
C ALA A 59 14.17 10.09 -6.98
N ARG A 60 14.13 9.16 -6.02
CA ARG A 60 13.64 7.81 -6.18
C ARG A 60 12.48 7.54 -5.23
N TRP A 61 11.34 7.17 -5.79
CA TRP A 61 10.20 6.67 -5.02
C TRP A 61 10.16 5.15 -5.06
N THR A 62 9.88 4.53 -3.91
CA THR A 62 9.37 3.15 -3.81
C THR A 62 7.87 3.23 -3.54
N ILE A 63 7.07 2.60 -4.40
CA ILE A 63 5.61 2.71 -4.41
C ILE A 63 5.01 1.38 -3.98
N ALA A 64 4.14 1.39 -2.97
CA ALA A 64 3.50 0.18 -2.47
C ALA A 64 2.60 -0.48 -3.54
N PRO A 65 2.43 -1.81 -3.51
CA PRO A 65 1.49 -2.50 -4.39
C PRO A 65 0.07 -1.94 -4.31
N GLY A 66 -0.60 -1.76 -5.44
CA GLY A 66 -1.93 -1.15 -5.51
C GLY A 66 -1.95 0.38 -5.57
N TYR A 67 -0.79 1.03 -5.41
CA TYR A 67 -0.64 2.49 -5.48
C TYR A 67 0.08 2.92 -6.76
N TYR A 68 -0.07 4.20 -7.12
CA TYR A 68 0.59 4.79 -8.29
C TYR A 68 0.77 6.30 -8.13
N LEU A 69 1.78 6.83 -8.84
CA LEU A 69 2.02 8.27 -8.96
C LEU A 69 1.78 8.73 -10.40
N TYR A 70 1.09 9.84 -10.58
CA TYR A 70 0.92 10.45 -11.90
C TYR A 70 2.21 11.11 -12.38
N ARG A 71 2.65 10.76 -13.58
CA ARG A 71 3.88 11.27 -14.19
C ARG A 71 3.89 12.80 -14.28
N ASP A 72 2.78 13.41 -14.67
CA ASP A 72 2.74 14.86 -14.94
C ASP A 72 2.49 15.70 -13.68
N LYS A 73 2.49 15.07 -12.49
CA LYS A 73 2.29 15.75 -11.20
C LYS A 73 3.58 15.97 -10.42
N PHE A 74 4.72 15.50 -10.90
CA PHE A 74 5.99 15.78 -10.25
C PHE A 74 6.41 17.24 -10.42
N ARG A 75 6.80 17.86 -9.31
CA ARG A 75 7.38 19.20 -9.27
C ARG A 75 8.48 19.21 -8.23
N LEU A 76 9.59 19.84 -8.57
CA LEU A 76 10.71 20.04 -7.65
C LEU A 76 10.90 21.54 -7.44
N SER A 77 11.24 21.93 -6.22
CA SER A 77 11.50 23.32 -5.86
C SER A 77 12.59 23.38 -4.79
N LEU A 78 13.45 24.40 -4.86
CA LEU A 78 14.51 24.66 -3.88
C LEU A 78 14.07 25.85 -3.02
N PRO A 79 13.72 25.65 -1.74
CA PRO A 79 13.18 26.72 -0.89
C PRO A 79 14.22 27.79 -0.54
N ASP A 80 15.51 27.44 -0.45
CA ASP A 80 16.61 28.39 -0.26
C ASP A 80 17.76 28.05 -1.23
N PRO A 81 17.71 28.52 -2.48
CA PRO A 81 18.60 28.03 -3.51
C PRO A 81 20.07 28.47 -3.40
N GLN A 82 20.48 29.42 -2.54
CA GLN A 82 21.88 29.86 -2.35
C GLN A 82 22.72 29.96 -3.65
N GLY A 83 22.13 30.50 -4.72
CA GLY A 83 22.79 30.62 -6.05
C GLY A 83 22.77 29.35 -6.91
N VAL A 84 21.89 28.38 -6.62
CA VAL A 84 21.65 27.15 -7.38
C VAL A 84 20.23 27.16 -7.92
N THR A 85 20.00 26.72 -9.15
CA THR A 85 18.64 26.57 -9.71
C THR A 85 18.48 25.20 -10.36
N ILE A 86 17.23 24.75 -10.50
CA ILE A 86 16.92 23.53 -11.25
C ILE A 86 16.86 23.91 -12.72
N ALA A 87 17.81 23.43 -13.51
CA ALA A 87 17.91 23.67 -14.94
C ALA A 87 16.96 22.78 -15.76
N ALA A 88 16.81 21.51 -15.34
CA ALA A 88 15.93 20.56 -16.01
C ALA A 88 15.44 19.48 -15.03
N LEU A 89 14.26 18.93 -15.32
CA LEU A 89 13.71 17.78 -14.63
C LEU A 89 13.41 16.70 -15.66
N ASP A 90 14.22 15.65 -15.66
CA ASP A 90 14.02 14.49 -16.54
C ASP A 90 13.12 13.49 -15.84
N ILE A 91 11.88 13.40 -16.31
CA ILE A 91 10.90 12.42 -15.87
C ILE A 91 10.74 11.39 -17.00
N PRO A 92 11.08 10.10 -16.79
CA PRO A 92 10.96 9.08 -17.81
C PRO A 92 9.51 8.90 -18.25
N PRO A 93 9.23 8.27 -19.40
CA PRO A 93 7.87 7.86 -19.74
C PRO A 93 7.33 6.93 -18.64
N GLY A 94 6.05 7.11 -18.30
CA GLY A 94 5.31 6.23 -17.41
C GLY A 94 4.47 5.22 -18.18
N GLU A 95 3.74 4.39 -17.45
CA GLU A 95 2.80 3.43 -18.00
C GLU A 95 1.47 4.12 -18.33
N PRO A 96 0.88 3.88 -19.51
CA PRO A 96 -0.41 4.46 -19.86
C PRO A 96 -1.51 3.88 -18.97
N LYS A 97 -2.36 4.74 -18.44
CA LYS A 97 -3.52 4.38 -17.62
C LYS A 97 -4.71 5.23 -18.04
N ASP A 98 -5.86 4.59 -18.28
CA ASP A 98 -7.12 5.31 -18.44
C ASP A 98 -7.73 5.53 -17.05
N ASP A 99 -7.73 6.78 -16.60
CA ASP A 99 -8.28 7.17 -15.32
C ASP A 99 -9.75 7.60 -15.49
N PRO A 100 -10.69 7.09 -14.67
CA PRO A 100 -12.11 7.43 -14.80
C PRO A 100 -12.43 8.93 -14.68
N ASN A 101 -11.60 9.71 -13.99
CA ASN A 101 -11.82 11.13 -13.76
C ASN A 101 -11.01 12.01 -14.71
N PHE A 102 -9.84 11.54 -15.14
CA PHE A 102 -8.87 12.33 -15.91
C PHE A 102 -8.59 11.80 -17.33
N GLY A 103 -9.20 10.69 -17.71
CA GLY A 103 -8.97 10.02 -19.00
C GLY A 103 -7.55 9.45 -19.12
N PRO A 104 -6.97 9.43 -20.32
CA PRO A 104 -5.63 8.89 -20.55
C PRO A 104 -4.55 9.66 -19.79
N GLN A 105 -3.81 8.96 -18.93
CA GLN A 105 -2.71 9.46 -18.11
C GLN A 105 -1.48 8.57 -18.26
N GLN A 106 -0.32 9.07 -17.81
CA GLN A 106 0.85 8.24 -17.55
C GLN A 106 1.12 8.15 -16.06
N VAL A 107 1.40 6.95 -15.58
CA VAL A 107 1.61 6.67 -14.15
C VAL A 107 2.86 5.83 -13.90
N PHE A 108 3.33 5.83 -12.66
CA PHE A 108 4.37 4.92 -12.20
C PHE A 108 3.81 3.99 -11.14
N HIS A 109 4.02 2.69 -11.35
CA HIS A 109 3.80 1.64 -10.37
C HIS A 109 5.15 1.17 -9.81
N HIS A 110 5.18 0.77 -8.54
CA HIS A 110 6.33 0.21 -7.82
C HIS A 110 7.54 1.12 -7.63
N LYS A 111 7.92 1.93 -8.63
CA LYS A 111 9.09 2.79 -8.62
C LYS A 111 8.91 3.97 -9.58
N ALA A 112 9.35 5.15 -9.13
CA ALA A 112 9.60 6.29 -10.00
C ALA A 112 11.02 6.81 -9.76
N VAL A 113 11.73 7.17 -10.82
CA VAL A 113 13.06 7.81 -10.73
C VAL A 113 13.06 9.05 -11.58
N ILE A 114 13.44 10.17 -10.97
CA ILE A 114 13.45 11.48 -11.61
C ILE A 114 14.82 12.08 -11.40
N ILE A 115 15.40 12.62 -12.47
CA ILE A 115 16.70 13.28 -12.42
C ILE A 115 16.48 14.79 -12.50
N ALA A 116 16.94 15.50 -11.48
CA ALA A 116 16.99 16.95 -11.50
C ALA A 116 18.41 17.39 -11.82
N ARG A 117 18.57 18.15 -12.91
CA ARG A 117 19.82 18.83 -13.23
C ARG A 117 19.81 20.22 -12.61
N LEU A 118 20.88 20.55 -11.91
CA LEU A 118 21.10 21.82 -11.27
C LEU A 118 22.07 22.66 -12.10
N GLN A 119 21.99 23.97 -11.92
CA GLN A 119 22.98 24.92 -12.43
C GLN A 119 23.30 25.93 -11.34
N ARG A 120 24.53 26.41 -11.30
CA ARG A 120 24.93 27.50 -10.40
C ARG A 120 24.78 28.82 -11.14
N SER A 121 24.09 29.76 -10.53
CA SER A 121 24.13 31.15 -10.93
C SER A 121 25.56 31.66 -10.67
N SER A 122 26.30 31.99 -11.72
CA SER A 122 27.57 32.70 -11.52
C SER A 122 27.24 34.08 -10.96
N SER A 123 27.61 34.34 -9.71
CA SER A 123 27.78 35.72 -9.25
C SER A 123 28.94 36.31 -10.05
N ALA A 124 28.63 37.16 -11.03
CA ALA A 124 29.60 38.02 -11.69
C ALA A 124 30.06 39.12 -10.73
#